data_AF-A0A851M800-F1
#
_entry.id   AF-A0A851M800-F1
#
_cell.length_a   1.000
_cell.length_b   1.000
_cell.length_c   1.000
_cell.angle_alpha   90.00
_cell.angle_beta   90.00
_cell.angle_gamma   90.00
#
_symmetry.space_group_name_H-M   'P 1'
#
loop_
_entity.id
_entity.type
_entity.pdbx_description
1 polymer ?
#
loop_
_entity_poly.entity_id
_entity_poly.type
_entity_poly.pdbx_seq_one_letter_code
_entity_poly.pdbx_strand_id
1 'polypeptide(L)'
;EVRRSPQATPDPVPGRKRTTPLNPANIIRRIFTGVSRRPFRDRVIHLLALKNYKKPELLAHLQRDGILQKDRDSLGKILQQVANMNTKDNSFSLKEHFFKDIQKDWPGYSETDRRTLEMILARQSAASQNATSASHSTSQGPSDAAGPSR
;
A
#
# COMPACT_ATOMS: atom_id res chain seq x y z
N GLU A 1 -40.70 57.84 -48.64
CA GLU A 1 -40.21 56.82 -47.69
C GLU A 1 -38.82 56.37 -48.12
N VAL A 2 -37.77 56.69 -47.36
CA VAL A 2 -36.37 56.48 -47.75
C VAL A 2 -35.83 55.26 -47.01
N ARG A 3 -35.73 54.11 -47.69
CA ARG A 3 -35.09 52.89 -47.15
C ARG A 3 -33.57 52.97 -47.36
N ARG A 4 -32.82 53.00 -46.26
CA ARG A 4 -31.35 52.95 -46.22
C ARG A 4 -30.83 51.53 -46.44
N SER A 5 -29.72 51.43 -47.17
CA SER A 5 -28.86 50.25 -47.37
C SER A 5 -27.86 50.05 -46.20
N PRO A 6 -26.82 49.18 -46.31
CA PRO A 6 -26.76 47.76 -45.93
C PRO A 6 -25.78 47.50 -44.75
N GLN A 7 -25.84 46.32 -44.09
CA GLN A 7 -24.79 45.95 -43.13
C GLN A 7 -24.46 44.44 -43.17
N ALA A 8 -23.17 44.18 -43.04
CA ALA A 8 -22.45 42.98 -43.43
C ALA A 8 -22.33 41.92 -42.31
N THR A 9 -22.37 40.62 -42.70
CA THR A 9 -21.64 39.44 -42.16
C THR A 9 -21.83 39.02 -40.68
N PRO A 10 -21.39 37.82 -40.22
CA PRO A 10 -21.08 36.55 -40.90
C PRO A 10 -21.75 35.29 -40.26
N ASP A 11 -21.61 34.19 -40.99
CA ASP A 11 -21.83 32.77 -40.70
C ASP A 11 -21.55 32.25 -39.26
N PRO A 12 -22.48 31.52 -38.61
CA PRO A 12 -22.19 30.70 -37.44
C PRO A 12 -21.75 29.28 -37.84
N VAL A 13 -20.44 29.11 -38.06
CA VAL A 13 -19.79 27.79 -38.14
C VAL A 13 -20.02 27.01 -36.83
N PRO A 14 -20.30 25.69 -36.86
CA PRO A 14 -20.56 24.90 -35.66
C PRO A 14 -19.40 24.93 -34.67
N GLY A 15 -19.72 25.21 -33.40
CA GLY A 15 -18.79 25.24 -32.29
C GLY A 15 -17.99 23.95 -32.16
N ARG A 16 -16.76 23.98 -32.68
CA ARG A 16 -15.70 23.01 -32.39
C ARG A 16 -15.42 23.06 -30.90
N LYS A 17 -15.88 22.03 -30.19
CA LYS A 17 -15.57 21.84 -28.77
C LYS A 17 -14.05 21.84 -28.62
N ARG A 18 -13.54 22.69 -27.72
CA ARG A 18 -12.12 22.83 -27.36
C ARG A 18 -11.53 21.48 -26.98
N THR A 19 -10.97 20.76 -27.95
CA THR A 19 -10.00 19.70 -27.72
C THR A 19 -8.65 20.38 -27.53
N THR A 20 -8.37 20.85 -26.31
CA THR A 20 -6.98 21.06 -25.93
C THR A 20 -6.28 19.70 -26.06
N PRO A 21 -5.27 19.54 -26.93
CA PRO A 21 -4.55 18.28 -27.01
C PRO A 21 -3.86 18.11 -25.66
N LEU A 22 -4.26 17.08 -24.92
CA LEU A 22 -3.66 16.71 -23.64
C LEU A 22 -2.21 16.36 -23.94
N ASN A 23 -1.29 17.27 -23.63
CA ASN A 23 0.13 17.12 -23.94
C ASN A 23 0.63 15.77 -23.40
N PRO A 24 1.13 14.86 -24.25
CA PRO A 24 1.58 13.54 -23.82
C PRO A 24 2.68 13.63 -22.75
N ALA A 25 3.50 14.69 -22.76
CA ALA A 25 4.51 14.91 -21.74
C ALA A 25 3.93 15.12 -20.33
N ASN A 26 2.75 15.74 -20.21
CA ASN A 26 2.07 15.93 -18.91
C ASN A 26 1.39 14.65 -18.43
N ILE A 27 0.92 13.79 -19.35
CA ILE A 27 0.42 12.44 -19.02
C ILE A 27 1.57 11.60 -18.48
N ILE A 28 2.70 11.58 -19.20
CA ILE A 28 3.92 10.86 -18.81
C ILE A 28 4.40 11.33 -17.43
N ARG A 29 4.47 12.64 -17.18
CA ARG A 29 4.93 13.19 -15.89
C ARG A 29 4.01 12.83 -14.71
N ARG A 30 2.70 12.69 -14.92
CA ARG A 30 1.75 12.24 -13.87
C ARG A 30 1.82 10.74 -13.59
N ILE A 31 2.15 9.92 -14.59
CA ILE A 31 2.29 8.47 -14.41
C ILE A 31 3.60 8.15 -13.66
N PHE A 32 4.63 8.97 -13.84
CA PHE A 32 5.93 8.80 -13.18
C PHE A 32 6.03 9.49 -11.82
N THR A 33 5.17 9.11 -10.86
CA THR A 33 5.42 9.46 -9.45
C THR A 33 6.73 8.83 -8.99
N GLY A 34 7.43 9.42 -8.01
CA GLY A 34 8.64 8.82 -7.45
C GLY A 34 8.44 7.36 -7.01
N VAL A 35 7.21 7.00 -6.65
CA VAL A 35 6.76 5.65 -6.30
C VAL A 35 6.69 4.72 -7.52
N SER A 36 6.16 5.18 -8.65
CA SER A 36 6.04 4.36 -9.88
C SER A 36 7.38 3.92 -10.47
N ARG A 37 8.46 4.67 -10.19
CA ARG A 37 9.84 4.33 -10.61
C ARG A 37 10.46 3.22 -9.75
N ARG A 38 9.88 2.92 -8.60
CA ARG A 38 10.34 1.87 -7.70
C ARG A 38 9.84 0.51 -8.19
N PRO A 39 10.60 -0.58 -7.97
CA PRO A 39 10.18 -1.91 -8.41
C PRO A 39 8.86 -2.29 -7.74
N PHE A 40 8.02 -3.02 -8.48
CA PHE A 40 6.66 -3.34 -8.04
C PHE A 40 6.61 -4.07 -6.69
N ARG A 41 7.57 -4.97 -6.45
CA ARG A 41 7.75 -5.67 -5.18
C ARG A 41 7.95 -4.69 -4.01
N ASP A 42 8.86 -3.73 -4.14
CA ASP A 42 9.12 -2.76 -3.07
C ASP A 42 7.88 -1.92 -2.79
N ARG A 43 7.13 -1.53 -3.83
CA ARG A 43 5.88 -0.78 -3.65
C ARG A 43 4.88 -1.54 -2.78
N VAL A 44 4.74 -2.85 -2.99
CA VAL A 44 3.88 -3.72 -2.17
C VAL A 44 4.41 -3.82 -0.72
N ILE A 45 5.72 -4.01 -0.55
CA ILE A 45 6.36 -4.09 0.77
C ILE A 45 6.08 -2.80 1.57
N HIS A 46 6.30 -1.63 0.96
CA HIS A 46 6.14 -0.34 1.62
C HIS A 46 4.68 -0.04 1.98
N LEU A 47 3.71 -0.51 1.20
CA LEU A 47 2.29 -0.40 1.56
C LEU A 47 1.95 -1.29 2.77
N LEU A 48 2.36 -2.57 2.73
CA LEU A 48 2.08 -3.52 3.80
C LEU A 48 2.83 -3.21 5.11
N ALA A 49 3.93 -2.47 5.02
CA ALA A 49 4.68 -1.99 6.18
C ALA A 49 3.87 -1.04 7.07
N LEU A 50 2.95 -0.26 6.49
CA LEU A 50 2.13 0.70 7.23
C LEU A 50 0.93 0.02 7.89
N LYS A 51 0.29 -0.92 7.20
CA LYS A 51 -0.86 -1.66 7.71
C LYS A 51 -1.15 -2.90 6.90
N ASN A 52 -1.97 -3.78 7.46
CA ASN A 52 -2.54 -4.90 6.73
C ASN A 52 -3.52 -4.38 5.65
N TYR A 53 -3.45 -4.95 4.46
CA TYR A 53 -4.30 -4.57 3.33
C TYR A 53 -5.02 -5.78 2.76
N LYS A 54 -6.24 -5.58 2.26
CA LYS A 54 -6.94 -6.58 1.45
C LYS A 54 -6.47 -6.49 0.00
N LYS A 55 -6.48 -7.60 -0.74
CA LYS A 55 -6.11 -7.63 -2.16
C LYS A 55 -6.80 -6.55 -3.02
N PRO A 56 -8.14 -6.34 -2.97
CA PRO A 56 -8.79 -5.30 -3.78
C PRO A 56 -8.40 -3.88 -3.38
N GLU A 57 -8.22 -3.62 -2.07
CA GLU A 57 -7.79 -2.31 -1.57
C GLU A 57 -6.36 -1.98 -2.01
N LEU A 58 -5.47 -2.97 -1.91
CA LEU A 58 -4.08 -2.85 -2.34
C LEU A 58 -4.01 -2.60 -3.86
N LEU A 59 -4.79 -3.34 -4.64
CA LEU A 59 -4.88 -3.17 -6.09
C LEU A 59 -5.38 -1.77 -6.46
N ALA A 60 -6.41 -1.27 -5.79
CA ALA A 60 -6.94 0.07 -6.01
C ALA A 60 -5.92 1.16 -5.65
N HIS A 61 -5.14 0.97 -4.58
CA HIS A 61 -4.07 1.89 -4.21
C HIS A 61 -2.98 1.92 -5.29
N LEU A 62 -2.49 0.75 -5.67
CA LEU A 62 -1.46 0.61 -6.68
C LEU A 62 -1.90 1.14 -8.06
N GLN A 63 -3.19 0.98 -8.41
CA GLN A 63 -3.76 1.52 -9.65
C GLN A 63 -3.71 3.06 -9.68
N ARG A 64 -3.99 3.72 -8.55
CA ARG A 64 -3.86 5.19 -8.45
C ARG A 64 -2.40 5.63 -8.64
N ASP A 65 -1.47 4.80 -8.21
CA ASP A 65 -0.03 5.03 -8.38
C ASP A 65 0.49 4.62 -9.79
N GLY A 66 -0.39 4.26 -10.72
CA GLY A 66 -0.05 3.99 -12.11
C GLY A 66 0.63 2.64 -12.39
N ILE A 67 0.27 1.56 -11.67
CA ILE A 67 0.77 0.21 -12.04
C ILE A 67 0.28 -0.25 -13.41
N LEU A 68 1.11 -1.03 -14.12
CA LEU A 68 0.74 -1.62 -15.39
C LEU A 68 -0.08 -2.90 -15.19
N GLN A 69 -0.86 -3.27 -16.22
CA GLN A 69 -1.67 -4.50 -16.18
C GLN A 69 -0.82 -5.75 -15.90
N LYS A 70 0.37 -5.84 -16.50
CA LYS A 70 1.34 -6.93 -16.26
C LYS A 70 1.69 -7.12 -14.77
N ASP A 71 1.71 -6.02 -14.02
CA ASP A 71 2.06 -6.04 -12.60
C ASP A 71 0.90 -6.60 -11.77
N ARG A 72 -0.36 -6.40 -12.22
CA ARG A 72 -1.55 -6.96 -11.55
C ARG A 72 -1.54 -8.48 -11.51
N ASP A 73 -1.14 -9.11 -12.61
CA ASP A 73 -1.06 -10.56 -12.69
C ASP A 73 0.06 -11.10 -11.77
N SER A 74 1.13 -10.33 -11.61
CA SER A 74 2.22 -10.65 -10.69
C SER A 74 1.90 -10.38 -9.21
N LEU A 75 0.91 -9.53 -8.90
CA LEU A 75 0.58 -9.10 -7.54
C LEU A 75 0.27 -10.29 -6.62
N GLY A 76 -0.49 -11.26 -7.12
CA GLY A 76 -0.83 -12.46 -6.35
C GLY A 76 0.41 -13.27 -5.95
N LYS A 77 1.38 -13.41 -6.87
CA LYS A 77 2.64 -14.13 -6.61
C LYS A 77 3.51 -13.36 -5.62
N ILE A 78 3.62 -12.05 -5.80
CA ILE A 78 4.39 -11.18 -4.89
C ILE A 78 3.81 -11.21 -3.49
N LEU A 79 2.48 -11.11 -3.34
CA LEU A 79 1.83 -11.18 -2.02
C LEU A 79 2.13 -12.49 -1.30
N GLN A 80 2.14 -13.64 -1.97
CA GLN A 80 2.52 -14.91 -1.34
C GLN A 80 3.99 -14.92 -0.88
N GLN A 81 4.87 -14.24 -1.61
CA GLN A 81 6.29 -14.15 -1.27
C GLN A 81 6.55 -13.19 -0.11
N VAL A 82 5.97 -11.98 -0.15
CA VAL A 82 6.29 -10.90 0.78
C VAL A 82 5.35 -10.79 1.99
N ALA A 83 4.17 -11.38 1.90
CA ALA A 83 3.12 -11.23 2.90
C ALA A 83 2.58 -12.57 3.41
N ASN A 84 2.03 -12.56 4.62
CA ASN A 84 1.23 -13.64 5.17
C ASN A 84 -0.25 -13.34 4.87
N MET A 85 -0.94 -14.30 4.24
CA MET A 85 -2.36 -14.19 3.97
C MET A 85 -3.16 -14.66 5.19
N ASN A 86 -3.99 -13.80 5.74
CA ASN A 86 -4.95 -14.17 6.77
C ASN A 86 -6.23 -14.66 6.10
N THR A 87 -6.53 -15.95 6.25
CA THR A 87 -7.70 -16.60 5.66
C THR A 87 -9.02 -16.22 6.35
N LYS A 88 -8.96 -15.60 7.53
CA LYS A 88 -10.17 -15.19 8.27
C LYS A 88 -10.82 -13.93 7.70
N ASP A 89 -10.00 -12.96 7.30
CA ASP A 89 -10.45 -11.64 6.85
C ASP A 89 -9.89 -11.23 5.48
N ASN A 90 -9.17 -12.14 4.81
CA ASN A 90 -8.52 -11.93 3.50
C ASN A 90 -7.57 -10.71 3.48
N SER A 91 -6.95 -10.41 4.61
CA SER A 91 -5.89 -9.40 4.70
C SER A 91 -4.52 -10.02 4.47
N PHE A 92 -3.61 -9.19 4.00
CA PHE A 92 -2.20 -9.51 3.82
C PHE A 92 -1.42 -8.66 4.82
N SER A 93 -0.56 -9.29 5.61
CA SER A 93 0.38 -8.64 6.53
C SER A 93 1.82 -8.87 6.08
N LEU A 94 2.69 -7.87 6.24
CA LEU A 94 4.08 -7.99 5.80
C LEU A 94 4.82 -9.06 6.63
N LYS A 95 5.62 -9.92 5.98
CA LYS A 95 6.48 -10.87 6.71
C LYS A 95 7.60 -10.11 7.43
N GLU A 96 7.98 -10.61 8.60
CA GLU A 96 8.90 -9.92 9.50
C GLU A 96 10.26 -9.60 8.87
N HIS A 97 10.80 -10.52 8.07
CA HIS A 97 12.10 -10.34 7.44
C HIS A 97 12.13 -9.26 6.36
N PHE A 98 10.99 -8.73 5.89
CA PHE A 98 10.95 -7.61 4.96
C PHE A 98 10.96 -6.25 5.66
N PHE A 99 10.79 -6.18 6.99
CA PHE A 99 10.87 -4.89 7.68
C PHE A 99 12.25 -4.23 7.58
N LYS A 100 13.31 -5.03 7.37
CA LYS A 100 14.68 -4.55 7.12
C LYS A 100 14.87 -3.90 5.73
N ASP A 101 13.98 -4.19 4.77
CA ASP A 101 14.05 -3.68 3.39
C ASP A 101 13.23 -2.37 3.23
N ILE A 102 12.64 -1.87 4.31
CA ILE A 102 11.81 -0.66 4.30
C ILE A 102 12.68 0.59 4.27
N GLN A 103 12.36 1.51 3.36
CA GLN A 103 13.01 2.80 3.19
C GLN A 103 12.20 3.91 3.88
N LYS A 104 12.82 4.63 4.83
CA LYS A 104 12.16 5.74 5.55
C LYS A 104 11.91 6.96 4.65
N ASP A 105 12.75 7.15 3.64
CA ASP A 105 12.67 8.21 2.63
C ASP A 105 11.78 7.81 1.43
N TRP A 106 10.94 6.79 1.57
CA TRP A 106 10.06 6.33 0.51
C TRP A 106 9.15 7.47 0.00
N PRO A 107 9.10 7.73 -1.32
CA PRO A 107 8.37 8.86 -1.89
C PRO A 107 6.84 8.78 -1.72
N GLY A 108 6.32 7.61 -1.30
CA GLY A 108 4.90 7.41 -1.00
C GLY A 108 4.52 7.63 0.46
N TYR A 109 5.49 7.90 1.35
CA TYR A 109 5.20 8.13 2.77
C TYR A 109 5.00 9.62 3.05
N SER A 110 3.85 9.94 3.62
CA SER A 110 3.64 11.21 4.32
C SER A 110 4.39 11.23 5.66
N GLU A 111 4.53 12.41 6.25
CA GLU A 111 5.11 12.58 7.60
C GLU A 111 4.40 11.70 8.63
N THR A 112 3.07 11.59 8.53
CA THR A 112 2.24 10.72 9.38
C THR A 112 2.54 9.25 9.16
N ASP A 113 2.75 8.84 7.91
CA ASP A 113 3.12 7.46 7.57
C ASP A 113 4.50 7.11 8.15
N ARG A 114 5.45 8.04 8.09
CA ARG A 114 6.79 7.84 8.67
C ARG A 114 6.74 7.63 10.18
N ARG A 115 5.97 8.44 10.90
CA ARG A 115 5.77 8.25 12.35
C ARG A 115 5.09 6.91 12.65
N THR A 116 4.08 6.54 11.86
CA THR A 116 3.38 5.26 12.00
C THR A 116 4.35 4.09 11.82
N LEU A 117 5.19 4.17 10.80
CA LEU A 117 6.19 3.17 10.49
C LEU A 117 7.21 3.00 11.63
N GLU A 118 7.66 4.11 12.23
CA GLU A 118 8.57 4.07 13.38
C GLU A 118 7.96 3.33 14.57
N MET A 119 6.68 3.58 14.88
CA MET A 119 5.99 2.85 15.95
C MET A 119 5.85 1.36 15.63
N ILE A 120 5.54 1.00 14.38
CA ILE A 120 5.40 -0.40 13.95
C ILE A 120 6.74 -1.13 14.06
N LEU A 121 7.83 -0.50 13.59
CA LEU A 121 9.17 -1.06 13.65
C LEU A 121 9.61 -1.27 15.11
N ALA A 122 9.38 -0.30 15.99
CA ALA A 122 9.69 -0.42 17.42
C ALA A 122 8.93 -1.59 18.06
N ARG A 123 7.63 -1.74 17.73
CA ARG A 123 6.81 -2.84 18.24
C ARG A 123 7.24 -4.20 17.71
N GLN A 124 7.61 -4.30 16.43
CA GLN A 124 8.11 -5.54 15.84
C GLN A 124 9.44 -5.96 16.49
N SER A 125 10.36 -5.03 16.73
CA SER A 125 11.61 -5.35 17.43
C SER A 125 11.38 -5.86 18.85
N ALA A 126 10.39 -5.33 19.57
CA ALA A 126 10.06 -5.77 20.92
C ALA A 126 9.34 -7.14 20.95
N ALA A 127 8.45 -7.39 19.99
CA ALA A 127 7.71 -8.67 19.89
C ALA A 127 8.66 -9.85 19.61
N SER A 128 9.68 -9.64 18.78
CA SER A 128 10.71 -10.66 18.51
C SER A 128 11.53 -11.05 19.75
N GLN A 129 11.69 -10.14 20.72
CA GLN A 129 12.39 -10.45 21.99
C GLN A 129 11.50 -11.14 23.03
N ASN A 130 10.18 -10.97 22.95
CA ASN A 130 9.26 -11.53 23.95
C ASN A 130 8.86 -12.99 23.66
N ALA A 131 9.14 -13.51 22.46
CA ALA A 131 8.89 -14.92 22.12
C ALA A 131 9.92 -15.89 22.76
N THR A 132 11.03 -15.38 23.30
CA THR A 132 12.08 -16.22 23.93
C THR A 132 11.96 -16.30 25.46
N SER A 133 11.04 -15.56 26.08
CA SER A 133 10.90 -15.50 27.55
C SER A 133 9.65 -16.22 28.10
N ALA A 134 8.87 -16.91 27.26
CA ALA A 134 7.69 -17.67 27.68
C ALA A 134 7.96 -19.18 27.90
N SER A 135 9.23 -19.58 27.97
CA SER A 135 9.64 -20.90 28.45
C SER A 135 10.45 -20.69 29.72
N HIS A 136 10.23 -21.53 30.73
CA HIS A 136 10.84 -21.50 32.07
C HIS A 136 10.07 -20.69 33.13
N SER A 137 9.05 -21.31 33.71
CA SER A 137 8.66 -21.30 35.13
C SER A 137 7.31 -22.01 35.23
N THR A 138 7.07 -23.13 35.88
CA THR A 138 7.80 -23.92 36.88
C THR A 138 7.10 -25.28 36.91
N SER A 139 7.80 -26.36 36.59
CA SER A 139 7.43 -27.70 37.05
C SER A 139 7.73 -27.74 38.53
N GLN A 140 6.71 -27.74 39.37
CA GLN A 140 6.88 -28.07 40.77
C GLN A 140 5.67 -28.88 41.23
N GLY A 141 5.76 -30.18 41.01
CA GLY A 141 5.09 -31.13 41.89
C GLY A 141 5.67 -31.01 43.30
N PRO A 142 4.86 -31.36 44.29
CA PRO A 142 5.30 -32.42 45.17
C PRO A 142 4.25 -33.53 45.16
N SER A 143 4.71 -34.70 44.69
CA SER A 143 4.18 -35.96 45.16
C SER A 143 4.54 -36.07 46.64
N ASP A 144 3.56 -36.11 47.52
CA ASP A 144 3.73 -36.77 48.81
C ASP A 144 2.43 -37.49 49.18
N ALA A 145 2.55 -38.81 49.18
CA ALA A 145 1.57 -39.74 49.67
C ALA A 145 1.98 -40.17 51.08
N ALA A 146 1.09 -40.02 52.05
CA ALA A 146 1.01 -40.79 53.30
C ALA A 146 -0.33 -40.39 53.94
N GLY A 147 -1.37 -41.23 53.99
CA GLY A 147 -1.45 -42.48 54.74
C GLY A 147 -2.39 -42.23 55.95
N PRO A 148 -3.52 -42.96 56.10
CA PRO A 148 -4.51 -42.65 57.13
C PRO A 148 -4.13 -43.29 58.46
N SER A 149 -4.48 -42.66 59.58
CA SER A 149 -4.45 -43.33 60.89
C SER A 149 -5.49 -42.77 61.85
N ARG A 150 -6.48 -43.64 62.08
CA ARG A 150 -7.24 -43.94 63.31
C ARG A 150 -8.20 -42.91 63.91
#